data_AF-R9WYC4-F1
#
_entry.id   AF-R9WYC4-F1
#
_cell.length_a   1.000
_cell.length_b   1.000
_cell.length_c   1.000
_cell.angle_alpha   90.00
_cell.angle_beta   90.00
_cell.angle_gamma   90.00
#
_symmetry.space_group_name_H-M   'P 1'
#
loop_
_entity.id
_entity.type
_entity.pdbx_description
1 polymer ?
#
loop_
_entity_poly.entity_id
_entity_poly.type
_entity_poly.pdbx_seq_one_letter_code
_entity_poly.pdbx_strand_id
1 'polypeptide(L)'
;HLDWTNLFSLTYGNLFYNPFHALSIVFLYGSALLFAMHGATILAVSRYGGEREIEQIVDRGTASERAALFWRWTMGFNATMEGTHRWAWWFA
;
A
#
# COMPACT_ATOMS: atom_id res chain seq x y z
N HIS A 1 0.72 -21.30 19.77
CA HIS A 1 0.09 -21.03 18.46
C HIS A 1 1.11 -21.12 17.32
N LEU A 2 2.37 -20.69 17.50
CA LEU A 2 3.44 -20.90 16.51
C LEU A 2 3.67 -22.38 16.13
N ASP A 3 3.73 -23.28 17.13
CA ASP A 3 3.88 -24.72 16.86
C ASP A 3 2.73 -25.29 16.04
N TRP A 4 1.51 -24.81 16.31
CA TRP A 4 0.32 -25.19 15.54
C TRP A 4 0.45 -24.76 14.07
N THR A 5 0.91 -23.53 13.80
CA THR A 5 1.13 -23.04 12.43
C THR A 5 2.17 -23.88 11.69
N ASN A 6 3.27 -24.25 12.36
CA ASN A 6 4.28 -25.12 11.78
C ASN A 6 3.73 -26.53 11.49
N LEU A 7 3.05 -27.15 12.47
CA LEU A 7 2.44 -28.47 12.32
C LEU A 7 1.36 -28.49 11.23
N PHE A 8 0.58 -27.41 11.07
CA PHE A 8 -0.40 -27.28 10.00
C PHE A 8 0.28 -27.34 8.61
N SER A 9 1.39 -26.61 8.42
CA SER A 9 2.16 -26.68 7.16
C SER A 9 2.74 -28.05 6.88
N LEU A 10 3.30 -28.72 7.90
CA LEU A 10 3.85 -30.07 7.77
C LEU A 10 2.76 -31.09 7.43
N THR A 11 1.59 -31.01 8.09
CA THR A 11 0.47 -31.94 7.90
C THR A 11 -0.10 -31.88 6.48
N TYR A 12 -0.16 -30.68 5.89
CA TYR A 12 -0.70 -30.45 4.55
C TYR A 12 0.38 -30.35 3.45
N GLY A 13 1.60 -30.82 3.71
CA GLY A 13 2.62 -31.00 2.68
C GLY A 13 3.26 -29.71 2.16
N ASN A 14 3.67 -28.83 3.07
CA ASN A 14 4.37 -27.56 2.83
C ASN A 14 3.52 -26.48 2.13
N LEU A 15 3.03 -25.53 2.92
CA LEU A 15 2.19 -24.42 2.44
C LEU A 15 2.87 -23.44 1.49
N PHE A 16 4.20 -23.47 1.30
CA PHE A 16 4.84 -22.65 0.27
C PHE A 16 4.31 -22.96 -1.14
N TYR A 17 3.78 -24.16 -1.36
CA TYR A 17 3.20 -24.56 -2.64
C TYR A 17 1.67 -24.39 -2.71
N ASN A 18 1.03 -23.87 -1.65
CA ASN A 18 -0.37 -23.52 -1.71
C ASN A 18 -0.52 -22.14 -2.39
N PRO A 19 -1.26 -22.04 -3.52
CA PRO A 19 -1.36 -20.79 -4.28
C PRO A 19 -2.07 -19.67 -3.51
N PHE A 20 -3.04 -19.98 -2.63
CA PHE A 20 -3.71 -18.96 -1.81
C PHE A 20 -2.83 -18.46 -0.66
N HIS A 21 -1.96 -19.32 -0.11
CA HIS A 21 -0.95 -18.90 0.84
C HIS A 21 0.08 -17.97 0.19
N ALA A 22 0.51 -18.28 -1.05
CA ALA A 22 1.37 -17.39 -1.83
C ALA A 22 0.69 -16.04 -2.13
N LEU A 23 -0.59 -16.03 -2.53
CA LEU A 23 -1.36 -14.79 -2.70
C LEU A 23 -1.43 -13.98 -1.40
N SER A 24 -1.66 -14.62 -0.26
CA SER A 24 -1.66 -13.95 1.05
C SER A 24 -0.30 -13.30 1.36
N ILE A 25 0.82 -13.94 1.04
CA ILE A 25 2.16 -13.35 1.19
C ILE A 25 2.32 -12.12 0.28
N VAL A 26 1.83 -12.18 -0.97
CA VAL A 26 1.87 -11.03 -1.89
C VAL A 26 1.10 -9.85 -1.33
N PHE A 27 -0.12 -10.06 -0.81
CA PHE A 27 -0.91 -8.99 -0.20
C PHE A 27 -0.30 -8.45 1.09
N LEU A 28 0.32 -9.32 1.91
CA LEU A 28 1.03 -8.90 3.11
C LEU A 28 2.23 -8.00 2.79
N TYR A 29 3.09 -8.42 1.86
CA TYR A 29 4.23 -7.62 1.44
C TYR A 29 3.80 -6.37 0.67
N GLY A 30 2.76 -6.49 -0.16
CA GLY A 30 2.15 -5.37 -0.88
C GLY A 30 1.57 -4.31 0.05
N SER A 31 0.94 -4.72 1.16
CA SER A 31 0.44 -3.81 2.19
C SER A 31 1.56 -2.99 2.83
N ALA A 32 2.66 -3.65 3.23
CA ALA A 32 3.82 -2.96 3.78
C ALA A 32 4.45 -2.00 2.77
N LEU A 33 4.58 -2.44 1.50
CA LEU A 33 5.11 -1.62 0.41
C LEU A 33 4.24 -0.37 0.17
N LEU A 34 2.93 -0.54 -0.01
CA LEU A 34 2.01 0.54 -0.29
C LEU A 34 1.96 1.54 0.87
N PHE A 35 1.94 1.08 2.12
CA PHE A 35 1.90 1.98 3.27
C PHE A 35 3.21 2.74 3.44
N ALA A 36 4.36 2.09 3.21
CA ALA A 36 5.65 2.77 3.22
C ALA A 36 5.73 3.84 2.12
N MET A 37 5.31 3.52 0.90
CA MET A 37 5.26 4.48 -0.23
C MET A 37 4.34 5.66 0.08
N HIS A 38 3.11 5.39 0.52
CA HIS A 38 2.11 6.40 0.82
C HIS A 38 2.54 7.29 2.01
N GLY A 39 2.90 6.69 3.14
CA GLY A 39 3.34 7.42 4.33
C GLY A 39 4.54 8.31 4.07
N ALA A 40 5.55 7.81 3.34
CA ALA A 40 6.70 8.62 2.94
C ALA A 40 6.29 9.77 2.00
N THR A 41 5.36 9.53 1.08
CA THR A 41 4.85 10.57 0.16
C THR A 41 4.15 11.68 0.93
N ILE A 42 3.23 11.34 1.84
CA ILE A 42 2.48 12.32 2.65
C ILE A 42 3.43 13.16 3.50
N LEU A 43 4.40 12.53 4.18
CA LEU A 43 5.41 13.27 4.94
C LEU A 43 6.25 14.20 4.04
N ALA A 44 6.62 13.78 2.82
CA ALA A 44 7.38 14.61 1.90
C ALA A 44 6.61 15.83 1.36
N VAL A 45 5.28 15.73 1.29
CA VAL A 45 4.38 16.84 0.89
C VAL A 45 3.71 17.55 2.08
N SER A 46 4.03 17.18 3.32
CA SER A 46 3.49 17.81 4.55
C SER A 46 3.75 19.32 4.63
N ARG A 47 4.88 19.80 4.07
CA ARG A 47 5.17 21.24 3.90
C ARG A 47 4.15 22.01 3.05
N TYR A 48 3.27 21.29 2.34
CA TYR A 48 2.17 21.82 1.55
C TYR A 48 0.79 21.43 2.14
N GLY A 49 0.76 20.88 3.37
CA GLY A 49 -0.45 20.39 4.02
C GLY A 49 -1.02 19.10 3.40
N GLY A 50 -0.16 18.21 2.91
CA GLY A 50 -0.58 16.98 2.23
C GLY A 50 -1.33 15.98 3.12
N GLU A 51 -1.16 16.04 4.44
CA GLU A 51 -1.86 15.23 5.44
C GLU A 51 -3.33 15.64 5.63
N ARG A 52 -3.72 16.81 5.14
CA ARG A 52 -5.12 17.28 5.12
C ARG A 52 -5.84 16.66 3.92
N GLU A 53 -5.90 15.34 3.92
CA GLU A 53 -6.23 14.55 2.73
C GLU A 53 -7.69 14.75 2.29
N ILE A 54 -8.62 14.99 3.22
CA ILE A 54 -10.02 15.31 2.88
C ILE A 54 -10.08 16.59 2.05
N GLU A 55 -9.41 17.65 2.48
CA GLU A 55 -9.36 18.90 1.74
C GLU A 55 -8.65 18.73 0.39
N GLN A 56 -7.56 17.95 0.35
CA GLN A 56 -6.84 17.65 -0.89
C GLN A 56 -7.65 16.80 -1.89
N ILE A 57 -8.60 16.00 -1.40
CA ILE A 57 -9.53 15.19 -2.22
C ILE A 57 -10.62 16.08 -2.80
N VAL A 58 -11.21 16.95 -1.99
CA VAL A 58 -12.32 17.84 -2.40
C VAL A 58 -11.81 18.98 -3.29
N ASP A 59 -10.68 19.59 -2.93
CA ASP A 59 -10.04 20.68 -3.67
C ASP A 59 -8.53 20.40 -3.85
N ARG A 60 -8.15 20.02 -5.06
CA ARG A 60 -6.81 19.50 -5.35
C ARG A 60 -5.76 20.60 -5.25
N GLY A 61 -4.92 20.53 -4.20
CA GLY A 61 -3.78 21.43 -4.02
C GLY A 61 -2.45 20.92 -4.60
N THR A 62 -1.40 21.74 -4.48
CA THR A 62 -0.05 21.41 -4.96
C THR A 62 0.56 20.20 -4.25
N ALA A 63 0.11 19.86 -3.03
CA ALA A 63 0.51 18.64 -2.33
C ALA A 63 0.13 17.39 -3.14
N SER A 64 -1.16 17.27 -3.50
CA SER A 64 -1.68 16.19 -4.36
C SER A 64 -1.04 16.15 -5.74
N GLU A 65 -0.83 17.30 -6.37
CA GLU A 65 -0.22 17.36 -7.70
C GLU A 65 1.23 16.88 -7.69
N ARG A 66 2.02 17.28 -6.69
CA ARG A 66 3.42 16.84 -6.54
C ARG A 66 3.53 15.37 -6.14
N ALA A 67 2.66 14.91 -5.24
CA ALA A 67 2.57 13.50 -4.87
C ALA A 67 2.28 12.63 -6.11
N ALA A 68 1.29 13.01 -6.91
CA ALA A 68 0.96 12.32 -8.15
C ALA A 68 2.09 12.37 -9.18
N LEU A 69 2.69 13.54 -9.42
CA LEU A 69 3.77 13.71 -10.40
C LEU A 69 5.03 12.93 -10.02
N PHE A 70 5.39 12.88 -8.73
CA PHE A 70 6.52 12.07 -8.25
C PHE A 70 6.39 10.61 -8.72
N TRP A 71 5.23 9.99 -8.48
CA TRP A 71 5.01 8.59 -8.88
C TRP A 71 4.88 8.43 -10.40
N ARG A 72 4.21 9.37 -11.08
CA ARG A 72 4.11 9.34 -12.55
C ARG A 72 5.48 9.35 -13.22
N TRP A 73 6.40 10.17 -12.73
CA TRP A 73 7.77 10.23 -13.26
C TRP A 73 8.64 9.05 -12.81
N THR A 74 8.35 8.44 -11.66
CA THR A 74 9.12 7.31 -11.12
C THR A 74 8.74 5.98 -11.79
N MET A 75 7.45 5.71 -12.00
CA MET A 75 6.95 4.40 -12.43
C MET A 75 5.90 4.44 -13.55
N GLY A 76 5.74 5.59 -14.22
CA GLY A 76 4.93 5.73 -15.43
C GLY A 76 3.42 5.91 -15.21
N PHE A 77 2.92 5.70 -13.99
CA PHE A 77 1.54 5.98 -13.57
C PHE A 77 1.49 6.50 -12.14
N ASN A 78 0.32 7.00 -11.72
CA ASN A 78 0.11 7.53 -10.37
C ASN A 78 -1.34 7.31 -9.91
N ALA A 79 -1.57 7.46 -8.60
CA ALA A 79 -2.90 7.52 -8.00
C ALA A 79 -3.35 8.97 -7.76
N THR A 80 -4.63 9.15 -7.44
CA THR A 80 -5.16 10.36 -6.80
C THR A 80 -5.08 10.23 -5.27
N MET A 81 -5.25 11.34 -4.54
CA MET A 81 -5.26 11.33 -3.07
C MET A 81 -6.36 10.40 -2.52
N GLU A 82 -7.54 10.35 -3.13
CA GLU A 82 -8.58 9.37 -2.75
C GLU A 82 -8.23 7.96 -3.25
N GLY A 83 -7.74 7.84 -4.48
CA GLY A 83 -7.50 6.56 -5.13
C GLY A 83 -6.49 5.70 -4.38
N THR A 84 -5.41 6.29 -3.85
CA THR A 84 -4.38 5.54 -3.10
C THR A 84 -4.94 4.86 -1.86
N HIS A 85 -5.96 5.44 -1.20
CA HIS A 85 -6.63 4.83 -0.06
C HIS A 85 -7.45 3.61 -0.45
N ARG A 86 -8.04 3.62 -1.66
CA ARG A 86 -8.74 2.45 -2.20
C ARG A 86 -7.76 1.30 -2.50
N TRP A 87 -6.59 1.61 -3.07
CA TRP A 87 -5.52 0.61 -3.25
C TRP A 87 -5.08 0.02 -1.92
N ALA A 88 -4.81 0.86 -0.92
CA ALA A 88 -4.43 0.39 0.41
C ALA A 88 -5.51 -0.48 1.05
N TRP A 89 -6.79 -0.08 0.96
CA TRP A 89 -7.91 -0.84 1.52
C TRP A 89 -8.10 -2.22 0.88
N TRP A 90 -7.93 -2.35 -0.44
CA TRP A 90 -8.07 -3.64 -1.14
C TRP A 90 -6.85 -4.56 -0.97
N PHE A 91 -5.69 -4.04 -0.61
CA PHE A 91 -4.47 -4.84 -0.39
C PHE A 91 -4.39 -5.47 1.01
N ALA A 92 -5.13 -4.91 1.98
CA ALA A 92 -5.17 -5.36 3.37
C ALA A 92 -6.34 -6.33 3.61
#